data_AF-A0A1G2H1H6-F1
#
_entry.id   AF-A0A1G2H1H6-F1
#
_cell.length_a   1.000
_cell.length_b   1.000
_cell.length_c   1.000
_cell.angle_alpha   90.00
_cell.angle_beta   90.00
_cell.angle_gamma   90.00
#
_symmetry.space_group_name_H-M   'P 1'
#
loop_
_entity.id
_entity.type
_entity.pdbx_description
1 polymer ?
#
loop_
_entity_poly.entity_id
_entity_poly.type
_entity_poly.pdbx_seq_one_letter_code
_entity_poly.pdbx_strand_id
1 'polypeptide(L)'
;MNWDFFDHNFWQTLITLGAIIAAYLIGKKQNEINASIYRTQDVVELYASFALRKNVNEKGEVISQTPLIYVQNVGTRLIYFEKYIFNGKEYPTTNQVLPSTYSQALNDFYWIELPINGEVHACIEVFYYDLEKRKWKSRIFADLESGTWKIKTLSRETAK
;
A
#
# COMPACT_ATOMS: atom_id res chain seq x y z
N MET A 1 -50.59 20.65 43.92
CA MET A 1 -50.14 19.58 43.01
C MET A 1 -48.89 18.99 43.64
N ASN A 2 -49.03 17.83 44.29
CA ASN A 2 -47.99 17.27 45.15
C ASN A 2 -46.87 16.70 44.28
N TRP A 3 -45.63 17.16 44.46
CA TRP A 3 -44.46 16.71 43.70
C TRP A 3 -43.88 15.37 44.20
N ASP A 4 -44.54 14.73 45.18
CA ASP A 4 -44.14 13.44 45.79
C ASP A 4 -44.36 12.21 44.88
N PHE A 5 -44.76 12.41 43.62
CA PHE A 5 -44.97 11.30 42.67
C PHE A 5 -43.66 10.67 42.18
N PHE A 6 -42.56 11.42 42.28
CA PHE A 6 -41.24 10.97 41.84
C PHE A 6 -40.34 10.74 43.05
N ASP A 7 -40.31 9.50 43.53
CA ASP A 7 -39.40 9.11 44.61
C ASP A 7 -37.94 9.06 44.13
N HIS A 8 -37.01 8.88 45.08
CA HIS A 8 -35.59 8.78 44.76
C HIS A 8 -35.28 7.63 43.78
N ASN A 9 -36.01 6.50 43.87
CA ASN A 9 -35.79 5.33 43.04
C ASN A 9 -36.23 5.56 41.58
N PHE A 10 -37.28 6.35 41.35
CA PHE A 10 -37.74 6.76 40.03
C PHE A 10 -36.68 7.57 39.29
N TRP A 11 -36.08 8.58 39.95
CA TRP A 11 -35.02 9.38 39.35
C TRP A 11 -33.74 8.57 39.09
N GLN A 12 -33.36 7.67 40.01
CA GLN A 12 -32.24 6.75 39.79
C GLN A 12 -32.49 5.83 38.60
N THR A 13 -33.71 5.34 38.42
CA THR A 13 -34.07 4.47 37.29
C THR A 13 -33.97 5.22 35.96
N LEU A 14 -34.45 6.47 35.88
CA LEU A 14 -34.32 7.30 34.68
C LEU A 14 -32.86 7.63 34.34
N ILE A 15 -32.05 7.97 35.35
CA ILE A 15 -30.62 8.22 35.17
C ILE A 15 -29.93 6.94 34.66
N THR A 16 -30.24 5.79 35.24
CA THR A 16 -29.67 4.49 34.82
C THR A 16 -30.08 4.13 33.38
N LEU A 17 -31.35 4.32 33.01
CA LEU A 17 -31.83 4.08 31.66
C LEU A 17 -31.15 5.00 30.64
N GLY A 18 -31.00 6.29 30.99
CA GLY A 18 -30.28 7.27 30.20
C GLY A 18 -28.81 6.89 30.02
N ALA A 19 -28.15 6.40 31.08
CA ALA A 19 -26.78 5.92 31.03
C ALA A 19 -26.62 4.69 30.13
N ILE A 20 -27.56 3.73 30.16
CA ILE A 20 -27.55 2.55 29.28
C ILE A 20 -27.70 2.96 27.81
N ILE A 21 -28.62 3.88 27.50
CA ILE A 21 -28.82 4.38 26.13
C ILE A 21 -27.56 5.12 25.65
N ALA A 22 -26.98 5.99 26.49
CA ALA A 22 -25.75 6.70 26.18
C ALA A 22 -24.59 5.72 25.93
N ALA A 23 -24.42 4.72 26.79
CA ALA A 23 -23.40 3.68 26.63
C ALA A 23 -23.57 2.90 25.32
N TYR A 24 -24.81 2.55 24.95
CA TYR A 24 -25.10 1.87 23.68
C TYR A 24 -24.73 2.73 22.46
N LEU A 25 -25.07 4.02 22.47
CA LEU A 25 -24.74 4.95 21.38
C LEU A 25 -23.23 5.14 21.23
N ILE A 26 -22.52 5.28 22.35
CA ILE A 26 -21.05 5.37 22.37
C ILE A 26 -20.45 4.08 21.82
N GLY A 27 -20.93 2.91 22.26
CA GLY A 27 -20.45 1.61 21.77
C GLY A 27 -20.62 1.46 20.25
N LYS A 28 -21.78 1.86 19.71
CA LYS A 28 -22.00 1.84 18.25
C LYS A 28 -21.01 2.75 17.51
N LYS A 29 -20.80 3.98 18.01
CA LYS A 29 -19.85 4.92 17.41
C LYS A 29 -18.40 4.45 17.51
N GLN A 30 -18.01 3.86 18.63
CA GLN A 30 -16.68 3.30 18.81
C GLN A 30 -16.42 2.13 17.86
N ASN A 31 -17.43 1.30 17.58
CA ASN A 31 -17.30 0.24 16.59
C ASN A 31 -17.08 0.78 15.16
N GLU A 32 -17.83 1.83 14.77
CA GLU A 32 -17.64 2.52 13.47
C GLU A 32 -16.21 3.11 13.36
N ILE A 33 -15.74 3.77 14.43
CA ILE A 33 -14.39 4.33 14.50
C ILE A 33 -13.34 3.23 14.39
N ASN A 34 -13.47 2.14 15.15
CA ASN A 34 -12.53 1.02 15.10
C ASN A 34 -12.46 0.43 13.69
N ALA A 35 -13.60 0.18 13.05
CA ALA A 35 -13.65 -0.29 11.68
C ALA A 35 -12.92 0.66 10.71
N SER A 36 -13.05 1.98 10.90
CA SER A 36 -12.34 2.97 10.07
C SER A 36 -10.83 2.98 10.33
N ILE A 37 -10.39 2.83 11.59
CA ILE A 37 -8.97 2.76 11.97
C ILE A 37 -8.33 1.52 11.35
N TYR A 38 -9.00 0.36 11.42
CA TYR A 38 -8.51 -0.86 10.78
C TYR A 38 -8.34 -0.70 9.27
N ARG A 39 -9.28 -0.04 8.57
CA ARG A 39 -9.15 0.21 7.13
C ARG A 39 -7.96 1.11 6.79
N THR A 40 -7.68 2.12 7.61
CA THR A 40 -6.52 3.01 7.42
C THR A 40 -5.18 2.31 7.72
N GLN A 41 -5.20 1.31 8.61
CA GLN A 41 -4.01 0.52 8.95
C GLN A 41 -3.82 -0.72 8.06
N ASP A 42 -4.82 -1.12 7.29
CA ASP A 42 -4.82 -2.29 6.39
C ASP A 42 -4.60 -1.88 4.92
N VAL A 43 -3.58 -1.06 4.68
CA VAL A 43 -3.24 -0.55 3.35
C VAL A 43 -2.10 -1.37 2.77
N VAL A 44 -2.30 -1.90 1.57
CA VAL A 44 -1.33 -2.70 0.83
C VAL A 44 -1.13 -2.01 -0.51
N GLU A 45 -0.16 -1.13 -0.71
CA GLU A 45 -0.09 -0.33 -1.94
C GLU A 45 1.34 -0.29 -2.47
N LEU A 46 1.47 -0.34 -3.80
CA LEU A 46 2.75 -0.21 -4.46
C LEU A 46 2.88 1.17 -5.12
N TYR A 47 4.11 1.66 -5.13
CA TYR A 47 4.49 2.83 -5.90
C TYR A 47 5.77 2.54 -6.68
N ALA A 48 5.78 2.90 -7.95
CA ALA A 48 6.96 2.81 -8.80
C ALA A 48 7.52 4.21 -9.12
N SER A 49 8.83 4.36 -8.97
CA SER A 49 9.56 5.59 -9.30
C SER A 49 10.68 5.33 -10.30
N PHE A 50 10.99 6.31 -11.14
CA PHE A 50 12.07 6.23 -12.11
C PHE A 50 13.43 6.51 -11.46
N ALA A 51 14.46 5.77 -11.87
CA ALA A 51 15.84 6.08 -11.55
C ALA A 51 16.80 5.66 -12.67
N LEU A 52 18.02 6.19 -12.60
CA LEU A 52 19.11 5.87 -13.52
C LEU A 52 20.26 5.22 -12.75
N ARG A 53 20.65 4.01 -13.14
CA ARG A 53 21.88 3.39 -12.64
C ARG A 53 23.04 3.85 -13.50
N LYS A 54 24.07 4.43 -12.89
CA LYS A 54 25.33 4.76 -13.55
C LYS A 54 26.19 3.50 -13.62
N ASN A 55 26.56 3.07 -14.81
CA ASN A 55 27.51 1.99 -15.01
C ASN A 55 28.91 2.62 -15.09
N VAL A 56 29.79 2.22 -14.18
CA VAL A 56 31.15 2.77 -14.07
C VAL A 56 32.19 1.74 -14.48
N ASN A 57 33.32 2.19 -15.04
CA ASN A 57 34.49 1.33 -15.28
C ASN A 57 35.28 1.10 -13.98
N GLU A 58 36.35 0.31 -14.06
CA GLU A 58 37.28 0.04 -12.95
C GLU A 58 37.95 1.32 -12.40
N LYS A 59 37.94 2.42 -13.17
CA LYS A 59 38.48 3.74 -12.79
C LYS A 59 37.43 4.66 -12.15
N GLY A 60 36.17 4.22 -12.03
CA GLY A 60 35.06 5.01 -11.50
C GLY A 60 34.43 5.99 -12.47
N GLU A 61 34.81 5.97 -13.75
CA GLU A 61 34.24 6.83 -14.79
C GLU A 61 32.92 6.24 -15.30
N VAL A 62 31.90 7.09 -15.49
CA VAL A 62 30.57 6.66 -15.97
C VAL A 62 30.65 6.38 -17.47
N ILE A 63 30.46 5.12 -17.87
CA ILE A 63 30.46 4.70 -19.27
C ILE A 63 29.06 4.74 -19.87
N SER A 64 28.04 4.39 -19.07
CA SER A 64 26.66 4.36 -19.54
C SER A 64 25.67 4.53 -18.39
N GLN A 65 24.40 4.75 -18.73
CA GLN A 65 23.31 4.79 -17.76
C GLN A 65 22.21 3.83 -18.17
N THR A 66 21.76 3.00 -17.23
CA THR A 66 20.64 2.09 -17.43
C THR A 66 19.38 2.68 -16.77
N PRO A 67 18.30 2.91 -17.53
CA PRO A 67 17.03 3.31 -16.95
C PRO A 67 16.42 2.14 -16.19
N LEU A 68 15.88 2.41 -15.01
CA LEU A 68 15.21 1.42 -14.18
C LEU A 68 14.05 2.05 -13.41
N ILE A 69 13.17 1.21 -12.90
CA ILE A 69 12.15 1.60 -11.94
C ILE A 69 12.43 0.98 -10.59
N TYR A 70 12.15 1.71 -9.52
CA TYR A 70 12.08 1.19 -8.17
C TYR A 70 10.63 0.95 -7.80
N VAL A 71 10.30 -0.30 -7.49
CA VAL A 71 9.01 -0.74 -6.97
C VAL A 71 9.09 -0.79 -5.45
N GLN A 72 8.28 0.02 -4.79
CA GLN A 72 8.28 0.22 -3.35
C GLN A 72 6.90 -0.08 -2.77
N ASN A 73 6.89 -0.63 -1.56
CA ASN A 73 5.67 -0.81 -0.79
C ASN A 73 5.37 0.44 0.03
N VAL A 74 4.41 1.24 -0.42
CA VAL A 74 3.92 2.44 0.27
C VAL A 74 2.70 2.14 1.14
N GLY A 75 2.27 0.88 1.21
CA GLY A 75 1.29 0.42 2.18
C GLY A 75 1.86 0.32 3.59
N THR A 76 0.98 0.06 4.55
CA THR A 76 1.33 -0.15 5.97
C THR A 76 1.69 -1.60 6.27
N ARG A 77 1.34 -2.54 5.40
CA ARG A 77 1.58 -3.98 5.60
C ARG A 77 2.83 -4.45 4.89
N LEU A 78 3.54 -5.39 5.50
CA LEU A 78 4.60 -6.14 4.85
C LEU A 78 4.03 -6.93 3.66
N ILE A 79 4.70 -6.88 2.52
CA ILE A 79 4.32 -7.65 1.33
C ILE A 79 5.48 -8.51 0.84
N TYR A 80 5.13 -9.58 0.14
CA TYR A 80 6.03 -10.49 -0.53
C TYR A 80 5.82 -10.34 -2.04
N PHE A 81 6.87 -9.92 -2.73
CA PHE A 81 6.87 -9.78 -4.18
C PHE A 81 7.09 -11.15 -4.80
N GLU A 82 6.05 -11.72 -5.41
CA GLU A 82 6.04 -13.08 -5.97
C GLU A 82 6.65 -13.14 -7.37
N LYS A 83 6.16 -12.28 -8.27
CA LYS A 83 6.58 -12.23 -9.67
C LYS A 83 6.11 -10.94 -10.35
N TYR A 84 6.74 -10.57 -11.46
CA TYR A 84 6.21 -9.57 -12.36
C TYR A 84 6.13 -10.08 -13.80
N ILE A 85 5.20 -9.53 -14.57
CA ILE A 85 5.10 -9.73 -16.02
C ILE A 85 5.57 -8.45 -16.68
N PHE A 86 6.63 -8.53 -17.48
CA PHE A 86 7.19 -7.42 -18.22
C PHE A 86 6.89 -7.62 -19.71
N ASN A 87 6.10 -6.73 -20.31
CA ASN A 87 5.68 -6.82 -21.72
C ASN A 87 5.20 -8.24 -22.12
N GLY A 88 4.45 -8.90 -21.23
CA GLY A 88 3.89 -10.25 -21.44
C GLY A 88 4.79 -11.42 -21.05
N LYS A 89 6.06 -11.18 -20.68
CA LYS A 89 6.98 -12.22 -20.20
C LYS A 89 7.05 -12.24 -18.67
N GLU A 90 6.94 -13.43 -18.09
CA GLU A 90 6.97 -13.61 -16.63
C GLU A 90 8.40 -13.69 -16.08
N TYR A 91 8.61 -13.04 -14.93
CA TYR A 91 9.88 -13.00 -14.19
C TYR A 91 9.60 -13.30 -12.71
N PRO A 92 10.09 -14.42 -12.17
CA PRO A 92 9.95 -14.74 -10.75
C PRO A 92 10.89 -13.88 -9.90
N THR A 93 10.43 -13.41 -8.74
CA THR A 93 11.22 -12.55 -7.83
C THR A 93 11.63 -13.27 -6.56
N THR A 94 11.50 -14.61 -6.51
CA THR A 94 11.86 -15.46 -5.35
C THR A 94 11.22 -15.04 -4.03
N ASN A 95 10.00 -14.47 -4.07
CA ASN A 95 9.27 -13.98 -2.90
C ASN A 95 10.05 -12.93 -2.08
N GLN A 96 10.76 -12.02 -2.76
CA GLN A 96 11.47 -10.94 -2.09
C GLN A 96 10.51 -10.13 -1.20
N VAL A 97 10.92 -9.93 0.04
CA VAL A 97 10.17 -9.12 1.00
C VAL A 97 10.32 -7.65 0.63
N LEU A 98 9.20 -6.96 0.47
CA LEU A 98 9.15 -5.50 0.35
C LEU A 98 8.54 -4.91 1.63
N PRO A 99 9.38 -4.45 2.57
CA PRO A 99 8.88 -3.77 3.76
C PRO A 99 8.20 -2.46 3.38
N SER A 100 7.29 -2.04 4.26
CA SER A 100 6.65 -0.74 4.13
C SER A 100 7.68 0.38 4.19
N THR A 101 7.55 1.39 3.35
CA THR A 101 8.38 2.61 3.43
C THR A 101 8.25 3.33 4.79
N TYR A 102 7.19 3.06 5.56
CA TYR A 102 7.03 3.58 6.91
C TYR A 102 7.92 2.88 7.95
N SER A 103 8.50 1.72 7.61
CA SER A 103 9.30 0.92 8.54
C SER A 103 10.74 1.41 8.71
N GLN A 104 11.17 2.40 7.92
CA GLN A 104 12.55 2.93 7.90
C GLN A 104 13.63 1.88 7.59
N ALA A 105 13.26 0.76 6.97
CA ALA A 105 14.25 -0.21 6.51
C ALA A 105 15.09 0.37 5.35
N LEU A 106 16.35 -0.04 5.27
CA LEU A 106 17.29 0.43 4.26
C LEU A 106 17.12 -0.43 2.99
N ASN A 107 16.99 0.23 1.83
CA ASN A 107 16.80 -0.39 0.50
C ASN A 107 15.47 -1.13 0.29
N ASP A 108 14.37 -0.49 0.69
CA ASP A 108 12.99 -1.03 0.63
C ASP A 108 12.37 -1.05 -0.78
N PHE A 109 13.16 -1.40 -1.80
CA PHE A 109 12.72 -1.40 -3.18
C PHE A 109 13.22 -2.60 -3.97
N TYR A 110 12.42 -3.02 -4.94
CA TYR A 110 12.83 -3.90 -6.01
C TYR A 110 13.12 -3.06 -7.26
N TRP A 111 14.23 -3.31 -7.96
CA TRP A 111 14.49 -2.62 -9.23
C TRP A 111 14.14 -3.49 -10.43
N ILE A 112 13.51 -2.89 -11.43
CA ILE A 112 13.26 -3.51 -12.74
C ILE A 112 13.90 -2.62 -13.79
N GLU A 113 14.78 -3.20 -14.62
CA GLU A 113 15.43 -2.46 -15.69
C GLU A 113 14.43 -2.17 -16.82
N LEU A 114 14.45 -0.94 -17.32
CA LEU A 114 13.63 -0.50 -18.45
C LEU A 114 14.37 -0.80 -19.76
N PRO A 115 13.64 -0.94 -20.88
CA PRO A 115 14.20 -1.35 -22.14
C PRO A 115 15.13 -0.27 -22.69
N ILE A 116 16.24 -0.72 -23.28
CA ILE A 116 17.22 0.12 -23.98
C ILE A 116 17.25 -0.17 -25.48
N ASN A 117 16.35 -1.03 -25.97
CA ASN A 117 16.25 -1.48 -27.36
C ASN A 117 15.42 -0.53 -28.26
N GLY A 118 15.10 0.68 -27.79
CA GLY A 118 14.29 1.66 -28.50
C GLY A 118 12.78 1.57 -28.22
N GLU A 119 12.32 0.63 -27.40
CA GLU A 119 10.95 0.65 -26.88
C GLU A 119 10.70 1.92 -26.06
N VAL A 120 9.59 2.59 -26.34
CA VAL A 120 9.18 3.84 -25.67
C VAL A 120 8.04 3.63 -24.66
N HIS A 121 7.55 2.40 -24.55
CA HIS A 121 6.47 2.02 -23.67
C HIS A 121 6.79 0.66 -23.03
N ALA A 122 6.60 0.56 -21.71
CA ALA A 122 6.66 -0.69 -20.99
C ALA A 122 5.45 -0.84 -20.08
N CYS A 123 4.86 -2.04 -20.11
CA CYS A 123 3.78 -2.45 -19.22
C CYS A 123 4.29 -3.55 -18.29
N ILE A 124 4.17 -3.29 -16.99
CA ILE A 124 4.68 -4.17 -15.94
C ILE A 124 3.52 -4.51 -15.01
N GLU A 125 3.22 -5.79 -14.88
CA GLU A 125 2.21 -6.27 -13.93
C GLU A 125 2.91 -6.94 -12.75
N VAL A 126 2.74 -6.39 -11.56
CA VAL A 126 3.40 -6.86 -10.33
C VAL A 126 2.41 -7.66 -9.50
N PHE A 127 2.79 -8.88 -9.13
CA PHE A 127 2.01 -9.79 -8.30
C PHE A 127 2.69 -9.96 -6.95
N TYR A 128 1.91 -9.81 -5.89
CA TYR A 128 2.39 -9.80 -4.52
C TYR A 128 1.30 -10.23 -3.55
N TYR A 129 1.71 -10.65 -2.36
CA TYR A 129 0.79 -11.04 -1.31
C TYR A 129 1.24 -10.51 0.04
N ASP A 130 0.32 -10.37 0.98
CA ASP A 130 0.63 -9.96 2.36
C ASP A 130 0.82 -11.15 3.30
N LEU A 131 1.11 -10.87 4.57
CA LEU A 131 1.25 -11.90 5.62
C LEU A 131 0.04 -12.83 5.76
N GLU A 132 -1.17 -12.38 5.41
CA GLU A 132 -2.41 -13.17 5.45
C GLU A 132 -2.63 -13.97 4.15
N LYS A 133 -1.66 -13.95 3.23
CA LYS A 133 -1.70 -14.58 1.90
C LYS A 133 -2.82 -14.02 1.01
N ARG A 134 -3.30 -12.80 1.27
CA ARG A 134 -4.20 -12.10 0.34
C ARG A 134 -3.36 -11.66 -0.85
N LYS A 135 -3.81 -12.04 -2.05
CA LYS A 135 -3.09 -11.80 -3.30
C LYS A 135 -3.55 -10.51 -3.98
N TRP A 136 -2.58 -9.75 -4.45
CA TRP A 136 -2.77 -8.46 -5.06
C TRP A 136 -1.99 -8.36 -6.36
N LYS A 137 -2.48 -7.49 -7.24
CA LYS A 137 -1.86 -7.14 -8.51
C LYS A 137 -1.85 -5.64 -8.66
N SER A 138 -0.74 -5.07 -9.11
CA SER A 138 -0.67 -3.66 -9.53
C SER A 138 -0.07 -3.58 -10.93
N ARG A 139 -0.50 -2.59 -11.71
CA ARG A 139 0.05 -2.35 -13.04
C ARG A 139 0.84 -1.07 -13.05
N ILE A 140 2.01 -1.11 -13.67
CA ILE A 140 2.92 0.02 -13.81
C ILE A 140 3.11 0.23 -15.30
N PHE A 141 2.90 1.47 -15.74
CA PHE A 141 3.24 1.92 -17.08
C PHE A 141 4.46 2.82 -17.00
N ALA A 142 5.42 2.57 -17.90
CA ALA A 142 6.53 3.45 -18.13
C ALA A 142 6.45 3.95 -19.58
N ASP A 143 6.32 5.25 -19.75
CA ASP A 143 6.23 5.90 -21.06
C ASP A 143 7.42 6.85 -21.23
N LEU A 144 8.18 6.71 -22.31
CA LEU A 144 9.31 7.58 -22.60
C LEU A 144 8.81 8.87 -23.27
N GLU A 145 8.76 9.95 -22.51
CA GLU A 145 8.30 11.25 -22.97
C GLU A 145 9.45 12.26 -22.92
N SER A 146 9.77 12.90 -24.05
CA SER A 146 10.79 13.95 -24.13
C SER A 146 12.16 13.54 -23.54
N GLY A 147 12.54 12.26 -23.71
CA GLY A 147 13.82 11.71 -23.25
C GLY A 147 13.85 11.30 -21.77
N THR A 148 12.73 11.36 -21.05
CA THR A 148 12.64 10.89 -19.65
C THR A 148 11.46 9.92 -19.49
N TRP A 149 11.68 8.82 -18.76
CA TRP A 149 10.61 7.88 -18.45
C TRP A 149 9.63 8.45 -17.43
N LYS A 150 8.35 8.51 -17.81
CA LYS A 150 7.22 8.82 -16.95
C LYS A 150 6.63 7.54 -16.43
N ILE A 151 6.57 7.40 -15.11
CA ILE A 151 6.08 6.20 -14.44
C ILE A 151 4.69 6.48 -13.87
N LYS A 152 3.74 5.62 -14.22
CA LYS A 152 2.38 5.63 -13.69
C LYS A 152 2.10 4.30 -13.04
N THR A 153 1.88 4.31 -11.73
CA THR A 153 1.44 3.13 -10.98
C THR A 153 -0.08 3.20 -10.82
N LEU A 154 -0.78 2.16 -11.26
CA LEU A 154 -2.21 1.99 -11.01
C LEU A 154 -2.44 1.38 -9.64
N SER A 155 -3.59 1.72 -9.05
CA SER A 155 -4.04 1.16 -7.78
C SER A 155 -4.11 -0.36 -7.83
N ARG A 156 -3.91 -0.98 -6.66
CA ARG A 156 -4.03 -2.43 -6.52
C ARG A 156 -5.39 -2.98 -6.93
N GLU A 157 -5.34 -4.18 -7.48
CA GLU A 157 -6.48 -5.04 -7.77
C GLU A 157 -6.29 -6.37 -7.03
N THR A 158 -7.38 -7.06 -6.70
CA THR A 158 -7.30 -8.40 -6.12
C THR A 158 -6.84 -9.39 -7.20
N ALA A 159 -5.82 -10.18 -6.91
CA ALA A 159 -5.35 -11.24 -7.80
C ALA A 159 -6.01 -12.57 -7.43
N LYS A 160 -6.42 -13.35 -8.43
CA LYS A 160 -6.94 -14.72 -8.26
C LYS A 160 -5.78 -15.72 -8.23
#